data_AF-A0A822HKN2-F1
#
_entry.id   AF-A0A822HKN2-F1
#
_cell.length_a   1.000
_cell.length_b   1.000
_cell.length_c   1.000
_cell.angle_alpha   90.00
_cell.angle_beta   90.00
_cell.angle_gamma   90.00
#
_symmetry.space_group_name_H-M   'P 1'
#
loop_
_entity.id
_entity.type
_entity.pdbx_description
1 polymer ?
#
loop_
_entity_poly.entity_id
_entity_poly.type
_entity_poly.pdbx_seq_one_letter_code
_entity_poly.pdbx_strand_id
1 'polypeptide(L)'
;SYSLERNSWNLHVNLNEPGPICDHSASIININNQKRMIIFGGSMIINDQNQQSTPQRTNDLWQWTDIHTNIWTMIHVNGTKPEPRKGYLTIYIYIYICYEQN
;
A
#
# COMPACT_ATOMS: atom_id res chain seq x y z
N SER A 1 10.12 -10.19 3.02
CA SER A 1 9.05 -11.19 3.21
C SER A 1 9.42 -12.15 4.33
N TYR A 2 8.43 -12.85 4.89
CA TYR A 2 8.64 -13.87 5.90
C TYR A 2 8.43 -15.27 5.32
N SER A 3 9.37 -16.18 5.54
CA SER A 3 9.22 -17.61 5.20
C SER A 3 8.80 -18.39 6.44
N LEU A 4 7.62 -18.99 6.38
CA LEU A 4 7.12 -19.86 7.45
C LEU A 4 7.95 -21.14 7.58
N GLU A 5 8.30 -21.76 6.45
CA GLU A 5 9.07 -23.01 6.41
C GLU A 5 10.46 -22.86 7.00
N ARG A 6 11.13 -21.73 6.73
CA ARG A 6 12.49 -21.46 7.19
C ARG A 6 12.53 -20.64 8.48
N ASN A 7 11.37 -20.22 8.98
CA ASN A 7 11.24 -19.33 10.13
C ASN A 7 12.16 -18.10 10.02
N SER A 8 12.24 -17.49 8.83
CA SER A 8 13.24 -16.48 8.51
C SER A 8 12.69 -15.30 7.70
N TRP A 9 13.26 -14.14 7.95
CA TRP A 9 12.99 -12.92 7.19
C TRP A 9 13.96 -12.78 6.02
N ASN A 10 13.41 -12.47 4.86
CA ASN A 10 14.17 -12.12 3.67
C ASN A 10 13.94 -10.64 3.36
N LEU A 11 15.00 -9.84 3.34
CA LEU A 11 14.91 -8.45 2.93
C LEU A 11 14.81 -8.38 1.41
N HIS A 12 13.83 -7.60 0.94
CA HIS A 12 13.66 -7.27 -0.48
C HIS A 12 13.92 -5.78 -0.63
N VAL A 13 14.94 -5.40 -1.39
CA VAL A 13 15.27 -3.99 -1.63
C VAL A 13 14.89 -3.61 -3.05
N ASN A 14 14.08 -2.55 -3.20
CA ASN A 14 13.78 -1.95 -4.49
C ASN A 14 14.04 -0.45 -4.47
N LEU A 15 14.41 0.11 -5.62
CA LEU A 15 14.62 1.55 -5.77
C LEU A 15 13.31 2.36 -5.92
N ASN A 16 12.19 1.69 -6.22
CA ASN A 16 10.90 2.32 -6.56
C ASN A 16 9.77 1.94 -5.59
N GLU A 17 10.04 1.92 -4.30
CA GLU A 17 9.08 1.57 -3.26
C GLU A 17 8.58 2.81 -2.49
N PRO A 18 7.47 2.71 -1.72
CA PRO A 18 7.10 3.77 -0.80
C PRO A 18 8.28 4.06 0.13
N GLY A 19 8.61 5.34 0.30
CA GLY A 19 9.60 5.75 1.29
C GLY A 19 9.20 5.34 2.72
N PRO A 20 10.07 5.55 3.72
CA PRO A 20 9.76 5.20 5.11
C PRO A 20 8.45 5.85 5.59
N ILE A 21 7.43 5.02 5.84
CA ILE A 21 6.11 5.44 6.30
C ILE A 21 5.64 4.57 7.48
N CYS A 22 4.95 5.19 8.44
CA CYS A 22 4.24 4.50 9.53
C CYS A 22 2.74 4.86 9.50
N ASP A 23 1.94 4.18 10.32
CA ASP A 23 0.49 4.43 10.48
C ASP A 23 -0.32 4.35 9.16
N HIS A 24 0.23 3.72 8.12
CA HIS A 24 -0.44 3.51 6.84
C HIS A 24 -1.42 2.34 6.94
N SER A 25 -2.41 2.34 6.05
CA SER A 25 -3.28 1.18 5.88
C SER A 25 -2.71 0.25 4.81
N ALA A 26 -2.76 -1.06 5.05
CA ALA A 26 -2.43 -2.08 4.05
C ALA A 26 -3.61 -3.03 3.86
N SER A 27 -3.88 -3.43 2.61
CA SER A 27 -4.93 -4.41 2.28
C SER A 27 -4.51 -5.27 1.11
N ILE A 28 -4.85 -6.56 1.17
CA ILE A 28 -4.69 -7.48 0.03
C ILE A 28 -6.01 -7.50 -0.75
N ILE A 29 -5.93 -7.21 -2.04
CA ILE A 29 -7.06 -7.26 -2.97
C ILE A 29 -6.82 -8.31 -4.04
N ASN A 30 -7.90 -8.83 -4.62
CA ASN A 30 -7.84 -9.75 -5.75
C ASN A 30 -8.48 -9.10 -6.98
N ILE A 31 -7.67 -8.89 -8.02
CA ILE A 31 -8.11 -8.34 -9.31
C ILE A 31 -7.71 -9.35 -10.38
N ASN A 32 -8.67 -9.84 -11.16
CA ASN A 32 -8.44 -10.80 -12.26
C ASN A 32 -7.63 -12.03 -11.81
N ASN A 33 -7.96 -12.59 -10.64
CA ASN A 33 -7.25 -13.72 -10.01
C ASN A 33 -5.78 -13.43 -9.63
N GLN A 34 -5.37 -12.17 -9.59
CA GLN A 34 -4.06 -11.74 -9.11
C GLN A 34 -4.20 -11.00 -7.78
N LYS A 35 -3.45 -11.47 -6.78
CA LYS A 35 -3.35 -10.79 -5.48
C LYS A 35 -2.48 -9.55 -5.63
N ARG A 36 -2.94 -8.43 -5.08
CA ARG A 36 -2.16 -7.19 -5.01
C ARG A 36 -2.25 -6.66 -3.60
N MET A 37 -1.15 -6.11 -3.10
CA MET A 37 -1.17 -5.37 -1.85
C MET A 37 -1.31 -3.88 -2.18
N ILE A 38 -2.29 -3.24 -1.55
CA ILE A 38 -2.49 -1.80 -1.62
C ILE A 38 -2.07 -1.19 -0.29
N ILE A 39 -1.22 -0.16 -0.38
CA ILE A 39 -0.89 0.72 0.73
C ILE A 39 -1.45 2.09 0.44
N PHE A 40 -2.10 2.70 1.43
CA PHE A 40 -2.61 4.05 1.34
C PHE A 40 -2.19 4.84 2.57
N GLY A 41 -1.90 6.12 2.36
CA GLY A 41 -1.69 7.11 3.41
C GLY A 41 -0.52 6.80 4.35
N GLY A 42 -0.60 7.33 5.56
CA GLY A 42 0.42 7.18 6.61
C GLY A 42 1.14 8.48 6.96
N SER A 43 2.15 8.36 7.82
CA SER A 43 3.04 9.44 8.26
C SER A 43 4.46 9.13 7.81
N MET A 44 5.13 10.12 7.26
CA MET A 44 6.58 10.11 7.04
C MET A 44 7.23 11.26 7.79
N ILE A 45 8.52 11.12 8.07
CA ILE A 45 9.35 12.22 8.55
C ILE A 45 10.03 12.84 7.33
N ILE A 46 9.88 14.15 7.18
CA ILE A 46 10.58 14.92 6.17
C ILE A 46 11.56 15.83 6.91
N ASN A 47 12.82 15.78 6.49
CA ASN A 47 13.83 16.70 6.96
C ASN A 47 13.79 17.94 6.08
N ASP A 48 13.58 19.10 6.66
CA ASP A 48 13.67 20.36 5.93
C ASP A 48 15.14 20.73 5.65
N GLN A 49 15.35 21.88 5.00
CA GLN A 49 16.69 22.38 4.67
C GLN A 49 17.55 22.67 5.90
N ASN A 50 16.93 22.84 7.08
CA ASN A 50 17.60 23.06 8.35
C ASN A 50 17.77 21.76 9.17
N GLN A 51 17.54 20.60 8.55
CA GLN A 51 17.54 19.27 9.18
C GLN A 51 16.50 19.12 10.30
N GLN A 52 15.46 19.95 10.32
CA GLN A 52 14.35 19.78 11.22
C GLN A 52 13.42 18.68 10.68
N SER A 53 13.28 17.62 11.45
CA SER A 53 12.36 16.52 11.17
C SER A 53 10.92 16.92 11.49
N THR A 54 10.06 16.98 10.48
CA THR A 54 8.63 17.27 10.65
C THR A 54 7.78 16.08 10.19
N PRO A 55 6.78 15.65 10.99
CA PRO A 55 5.86 14.60 10.57
C PRO A 55 4.89 15.14 9.53
N GLN A 56 4.92 14.57 8.33
CA GLN A 56 3.98 14.86 7.25
C GLN A 56 3.08 13.65 7.00
N ARG A 57 1.77 13.92 6.84
CA ARG A 57 0.80 12.92 6.41
C ARG A 57 0.83 12.83 4.89
N THR A 58 0.64 11.62 4.36
CA THR A 58 0.45 11.42 2.93
C THR A 58 -0.96 10.89 2.64
N ASN A 59 -1.40 11.07 1.40
CA ASN A 59 -2.53 10.37 0.80
C ASN A 59 -2.06 9.45 -0.34
N ASP A 60 -0.76 9.17 -0.48
CA ASP A 60 -0.27 8.35 -1.59
C ASP A 60 -0.86 6.94 -1.57
N LEU A 61 -1.10 6.45 -2.79
CA LEU A 61 -1.63 5.12 -3.05
C LEU A 61 -0.56 4.33 -3.77
N TRP A 62 -0.14 3.23 -3.17
CA TRP A 62 0.89 2.36 -3.69
C TRP A 62 0.33 0.96 -3.88
N GLN A 63 0.74 0.33 -4.97
CA GLN A 63 0.41 -1.05 -5.28
C GLN A 63 1.69 -1.88 -5.34
N TRP A 64 1.64 -3.06 -4.73
CA TRP A 64 2.63 -4.11 -4.91
C TRP A 64 1.97 -5.32 -5.57
N THR A 65 2.56 -5.82 -6.65
CA THR A 65 1.89 -6.77 -7.56
C THR A 65 2.14 -8.23 -7.25
N ASP A 66 3.36 -8.63 -6.90
CA ASP A 66 3.70 -10.04 -6.67
C ASP A 66 4.99 -10.16 -5.84
N ILE A 67 5.09 -11.22 -5.05
CA ILE A 67 6.28 -11.53 -4.23
C ILE A 67 7.53 -11.88 -5.03
N HIS A 68 7.35 -12.45 -6.23
CA HIS A 68 8.41 -12.85 -7.13
C HIS A 68 8.92 -11.68 -7.97
N THR A 69 8.01 -10.83 -8.45
CA THR A 69 8.39 -9.63 -9.23
C THR A 69 8.86 -8.50 -8.32
N ASN A 70 8.30 -8.44 -7.11
CA ASN A 70 8.58 -7.43 -6.10
C ASN A 70 8.44 -5.99 -6.63
N ILE A 71 7.49 -5.77 -7.55
CA ILE A 71 7.30 -4.46 -8.19
C ILE A 71 6.34 -3.62 -7.36
N TRP A 72 6.79 -2.41 -7.02
CA TRP A 72 5.98 -1.34 -6.47
C TRP A 72 5.61 -0.33 -7.55
N THR A 73 4.40 0.22 -7.47
CA THR A 73 3.90 1.24 -8.40
C THR A 73 3.08 2.26 -7.63
N MET A 74 3.43 3.54 -7.77
CA MET A 74 2.58 4.63 -7.30
C MET A 74 1.36 4.74 -8.23
N ILE A 75 0.17 4.71 -7.64
CA ILE A 75 -1.09 4.79 -8.38
C ILE A 75 -1.58 6.24 -8.41
N HIS A 76 -1.77 6.76 -9.60
CA HIS A 76 -2.43 8.05 -9.82
C HIS A 76 -3.91 7.81 -10.09
N VAL A 77 -4.76 8.44 -9.26
CA VAL A 77 -6.22 8.33 -9.38
C VAL A 77 -6.77 9.58 -10.08
N ASN A 78 -7.81 9.39 -10.89
CA ASN A 78 -8.57 10.50 -11.46
C ASN A 78 -9.59 11.01 -10.42
N GLY A 79 -9.86 12.32 -10.45
CA GLY A 79 -10.82 12.96 -9.55
C GLY A 79 -10.22 13.45 -8.23
N THR A 80 -11.08 13.75 -7.24
CA THR A 80 -10.66 14.29 -5.95
C THR A 80 -10.09 13.20 -5.05
N LYS A 81 -8.80 13.33 -4.72
CA LYS A 81 -8.10 12.43 -3.80
C LYS A 81 -8.54 12.72 -2.35
N PRO A 82 -8.65 11.70 -1.47
CA PRO A 82 -8.90 11.96 -0.06
C PRO A 82 -7.77 12.79 0.58
N GLU A 83 -8.11 13.58 1.59
CA GLU A 83 -7.10 14.30 2.38
C GLU A 83 -6.04 13.37 2.99
N PRO A 84 -4.77 13.81 3.11
CA PRO A 84 -3.71 13.07 3.79
C PRO A 84 -4.11 12.60 5.20
N ARG A 85 -3.92 11.32 5.48
CA ARG A 85 -4.45 10.68 6.69
C ARG A 85 -3.61 9.50 7.13
N LYS A 86 -3.75 9.14 8.41
CA LYS A 86 -3.03 8.04 9.06
C LYS A 86 -3.85 7.44 10.20
N GLY A 87 -3.52 6.23 10.63
CA GLY A 87 -4.15 5.59 11.81
C GLY A 87 -5.60 5.18 11.58
N TYR A 88 -5.96 4.81 10.35
CA TYR A 88 -7.31 4.35 9.99
C TYR A 88 -7.29 2.90 9.50
N LEU A 89 -8.44 2.25 9.55
CA LEU A 89 -8.66 0.91 9.01
C LEU A 89 -9.11 0.98 7.54
N THR A 90 -8.58 0.09 6.71
CA THR A 90 -9.07 -0.14 5.34
C THR A 90 -9.68 -1.53 5.23
N ILE A 91 -10.81 -1.61 4.54
CA ILE A 91 -11.50 -2.87 4.25
C ILE A 91 -11.77 -2.93 2.74
N TYR A 92 -11.36 -4.02 2.11
CA TYR A 92 -11.72 -4.32 0.73
C TYR A 92 -12.98 -5.17 0.71
N ILE A 93 -14.02 -4.68 0.03
CA ILE A 93 -15.31 -5.38 -0.13
C ILE A 93 -15.44 -5.77 -1.60
N TYR A 94 -15.65 -7.05 -1.86
CA TYR A 94 -15.86 -7.60 -3.19
C TYR A 94 -17.19 -8.34 -3.23
N ILE A 95 -18.10 -7.90 -4.11
CA ILE A 95 -19.49 -8.37 -4.17
C ILE A 95 -19.70 -9.07 -5.50
N TYR A 96 -20.18 -10.32 -5.46
CA TYR A 96 -20.69 -11.02 -6.63
C TYR A 96 -22.21 -10.87 -6.69
N ILE A 97 -22.73 -10.43 -7.85
CA ILE A 97 -24.16 -10.42 -8.12
C ILE A 97 -24.45 -11.59 -9.06
N CYS A 98 -25.15 -12.61 -8.56
CA CYS A 98 -25.70 -13.67 -9.38
C CYS A 98 -27.08 -13.23 -9.88
N TYR A 99 -27.31 -13.28 -11.19
CA TYR A 99 -28.64 -13.17 -11.75
C TYR A 99 -29.22 -14.58 -11.92
N GLU A 100 -30.42 -14.83 -11.40
CA GLU A 100 -31.17 -16.02 -11.78
C GLU A 100 -31.60 -15.89 -13.25
N GLN A 101 -31.34 -16.92 -14.04
CA GLN A 101 -31.89 -17.02 -15.38
C GLN A 101 -33.34 -17.51 -15.24
N ASN A 102 -34.29 -16.66 -15.59
CA ASN A 102 -35.70 -17.04 -15.77
C ASN A 102 -35.88 -17.94 -17.00
#